data_AF-A0A535FGI1-F1
#
_entry.id   AF-A0A535FGI1-F1
#
_cell.length_a   1.000
_cell.length_b   1.000
_cell.length_c   1.000
_cell.angle_alpha   90.00
_cell.angle_beta   90.00
_cell.angle_gamma   90.00
#
_symmetry.space_group_name_H-M   'P 1'
#
loop_
_entity.id
_entity.type
_entity.pdbx_description
1 polymer ?
#
loop_
_entity_poly.entity_id
_entity_poly.type
_entity_poly.pdbx_seq_one_letter_code
_entity_poly.pdbx_strand_id
1 'polypeptide(L)'
;MEKKASLESSLRKSIQRKRGVNLASWAGNNKDYLEKALAKHGALLFRNFSIDAPAKFEAFARAVSANGELFDDYGDLPREELGAKVYGSTPYPADKAILFHNEGSHIHRWPMKIFFYCIKAAEKQGATPLLDCRKIYQAIDPAIIARMTEKKLMYVRNFISGLDVSWQHFFQTTDKKRVEDYCREAGIDFAWKEGNQLTTRQVRQAVVRHPHTGEMLFFNQIQLHHISCLDPDVRDSLLSMFREEDLPRNVYYGDGTRIEDEVVAAISEIYEQQAVRFQWQAGDVIILDNMTVAHARDPFEGTRKVLVAMAEVISQLDL
;
A
#
# COMPACT_ATOMS: atom_id res chain seq x y z
N MET A 1 -3.76 33.65 -16.18
CA MET A 1 -4.66 33.64 -15.02
C MET A 1 -4.97 32.18 -14.69
N GLU A 2 -4.09 31.57 -13.91
CA GLU A 2 -4.13 30.15 -13.57
C GLU A 2 -5.31 29.85 -12.65
N LYS A 3 -6.09 28.83 -13.02
CA LYS A 3 -7.07 28.21 -12.12
C LYS A 3 -6.30 27.45 -11.03
N LYS A 4 -6.01 28.11 -9.92
CA LYS A 4 -5.81 27.47 -8.61
C LYS A 4 -7.14 26.84 -8.20
N ALA A 5 -7.44 25.64 -8.70
CA ALA A 5 -8.46 24.80 -8.11
C ALA A 5 -8.02 24.49 -6.68
N SER A 6 -8.86 24.84 -5.70
CA SER A 6 -8.60 24.59 -4.28
C SER A 6 -8.33 23.09 -4.05
N LEU A 7 -7.09 22.79 -3.62
CA LEU A 7 -6.64 21.46 -3.20
C LEU A 7 -7.53 20.84 -2.10
N GLU A 8 -8.31 21.65 -1.36
CA GLU A 8 -9.19 21.16 -0.29
C GLU A 8 -10.44 20.43 -0.80
N SER A 9 -10.83 20.61 -2.07
CA SER A 9 -12.03 19.95 -2.63
C SER A 9 -11.83 18.50 -3.06
N SER A 10 -10.59 18.01 -3.04
CA SER A 10 -10.21 16.69 -3.56
C SER A 10 -10.08 15.62 -2.46
N LEU A 11 -9.88 16.04 -1.20
CA LEU A 11 -10.03 15.16 -0.05
C LEU A 11 -11.52 14.88 0.19
N ARG A 12 -11.91 13.62 0.01
CA ARG A 12 -13.32 13.24 -0.13
C ARG A 12 -14.18 13.50 1.11
N LYS A 13 -13.57 13.65 2.30
CA LYS A 13 -14.18 14.31 3.46
C LYS A 13 -13.11 14.68 4.50
N SER A 14 -13.04 15.96 4.88
CA SER A 14 -12.26 16.41 6.04
C SER A 14 -13.16 16.54 7.26
N ILE A 15 -12.78 15.90 8.37
CA ILE A 15 -13.45 16.05 9.66
C ILE A 15 -12.64 17.04 10.48
N GLN A 16 -13.22 18.23 10.67
CA GLN A 16 -12.62 19.31 11.43
C GLN A 16 -13.06 19.23 12.90
N ARG A 17 -12.13 19.49 13.81
CA ARG A 17 -12.36 19.45 15.26
C ARG A 17 -13.47 20.41 15.72
N LYS A 18 -14.22 19.97 16.74
CA LYS A 18 -14.85 20.84 17.77
C LYS A 18 -13.96 20.86 19.04
N ARG A 19 -13.67 22.03 19.62
CA ARG A 19 -12.81 22.16 20.81
C ARG A 19 -13.23 21.18 21.91
N GLY A 20 -12.25 20.56 22.58
CA GLY A 20 -12.47 19.62 23.70
C GLY A 20 -12.78 18.16 23.34
N VAL A 21 -12.99 17.80 22.06
CA VAL A 21 -13.32 16.42 21.68
C VAL A 21 -12.09 15.51 21.69
N ASN A 22 -12.16 14.40 22.43
CA ASN A 22 -11.22 13.27 22.34
C ASN A 22 -11.56 12.43 21.10
N LEU A 23 -10.60 12.30 20.17
CA LEU A 23 -10.85 11.65 18.87
C LEU A 23 -11.22 10.17 19.01
N ALA A 24 -10.51 9.40 19.86
CA ALA A 24 -10.78 7.98 20.04
C ALA A 24 -12.18 7.72 20.64
N SER A 25 -12.55 8.47 21.68
CA SER A 25 -13.89 8.38 22.29
C SER A 25 -14.98 8.78 21.32
N TRP A 26 -14.80 9.89 20.59
CA TRP A 26 -15.76 10.31 19.58
C TRP A 26 -15.90 9.26 18.46
N ALA A 27 -14.78 8.73 17.97
CA ALA A 27 -14.78 7.74 16.90
C ALA A 27 -15.47 6.44 17.33
N GLY A 28 -15.20 5.96 18.55
CA GLY A 28 -15.87 4.79 19.11
C GLY A 28 -17.39 4.95 19.24
N ASN A 29 -17.86 6.17 19.53
CA ASN A 29 -19.30 6.49 19.60
C ASN A 29 -19.94 6.79 18.23
N ASN A 30 -19.16 6.85 17.15
CA ASN A 30 -19.62 7.21 15.81
C ASN A 30 -19.16 6.19 14.74
N LYS A 31 -18.95 4.92 15.12
CA LYS A 31 -18.45 3.85 14.24
C LYS A 31 -19.27 3.72 12.96
N ASP A 32 -20.59 3.55 13.04
CA ASP A 32 -21.46 3.41 11.87
C ASP A 32 -21.36 4.58 10.89
N TYR A 33 -21.21 5.80 11.43
CA TYR A 33 -21.03 6.99 10.61
C TYR A 33 -19.67 6.96 9.90
N LEU A 34 -18.61 6.57 10.60
CA LEU A 34 -17.27 6.42 10.03
C LEU A 34 -17.21 5.33 8.98
N GLU A 35 -17.84 4.17 9.20
CA GLU A 35 -17.92 3.08 8.24
C GLU A 35 -18.66 3.49 6.97
N LYS A 36 -19.84 4.13 7.11
CA LYS A 36 -20.60 4.66 5.95
C LYS A 36 -19.82 5.73 5.21
N ALA A 37 -19.14 6.61 5.94
CA ALA A 37 -18.31 7.64 5.34
C ALA A 37 -17.09 7.03 4.63
N LEU A 38 -16.45 6.03 5.20
CA LEU A 38 -15.30 5.35 4.63
C LEU A 38 -15.70 4.57 3.37
N ALA A 39 -16.80 3.81 3.40
CA ALA A 39 -17.33 3.10 2.23
C ALA A 39 -17.63 4.08 1.07
N LYS A 40 -18.24 5.23 1.39
CA LYS A 40 -18.54 6.26 0.38
C LYS A 40 -17.27 6.94 -0.16
N HIS A 41 -16.38 7.35 0.72
CA HIS A 41 -15.30 8.28 0.38
C HIS A 41 -13.94 7.59 0.16
N GLY A 42 -13.75 6.36 0.60
CA GLY A 42 -12.49 5.61 0.57
C GLY A 42 -11.45 6.08 1.59
N ALA A 43 -11.40 7.38 1.87
CA ALA A 43 -10.45 7.98 2.83
C ALA A 43 -11.11 9.09 3.66
N LEU A 44 -10.74 9.19 4.94
CA LEU A 44 -11.18 10.26 5.85
C LEU A 44 -9.98 10.90 6.55
N LEU A 45 -9.81 12.21 6.39
CA LEU A 45 -8.76 12.99 7.08
C LEU A 45 -9.34 13.63 8.34
N PHE A 46 -8.70 13.37 9.47
CA PHE A 46 -8.95 13.98 10.78
C PHE A 46 -7.87 15.01 11.06
N ARG A 47 -8.26 16.28 11.08
CA ARG A 47 -7.35 17.41 11.27
C ARG A 47 -7.74 18.23 12.49
N ASN A 48 -6.74 18.88 13.09
CA ASN A 48 -6.87 19.72 14.27
C ASN A 48 -7.26 18.98 15.57
N PHE A 49 -7.19 17.64 15.60
CA PHE A 49 -7.35 16.86 16.83
C PHE A 49 -6.03 16.84 17.63
N SER A 50 -6.12 16.79 18.97
CA SER A 50 -4.95 16.78 19.85
C SER A 50 -4.28 15.39 19.93
N ILE A 51 -3.84 14.87 18.79
CA ILE A 51 -3.05 13.64 18.65
C ILE A 51 -1.56 14.01 18.72
N ASP A 52 -1.03 14.03 19.94
CA ASP A 52 0.34 14.46 20.28
C ASP A 52 1.25 13.30 20.70
N ALA A 53 0.75 12.06 20.65
CA ALA A 53 1.48 10.88 21.07
C ALA A 53 1.04 9.63 20.28
N PRO A 54 1.97 8.69 19.97
CA PRO A 54 1.65 7.41 19.33
C PRO A 54 0.54 6.63 20.04
N ALA A 55 0.52 6.62 21.38
CA ALA A 55 -0.53 5.95 22.16
C ALA A 55 -1.95 6.48 21.88
N LYS A 56 -2.10 7.80 21.62
CA LYS A 56 -3.41 8.39 21.25
C LYS A 56 -3.82 8.00 19.84
N PHE A 57 -2.85 7.89 18.94
CA PHE A 57 -3.09 7.37 17.59
C PHE A 57 -3.51 5.90 17.62
N GLU A 58 -2.81 5.05 18.37
CA GLU A 58 -3.18 3.65 18.55
C GLU A 58 -4.58 3.50 19.15
N ALA A 59 -4.90 4.26 20.20
CA ALA A 59 -6.22 4.26 20.80
C ALA A 59 -7.32 4.65 19.80
N PHE A 60 -7.06 5.62 18.92
CA PHE A 60 -7.98 5.98 17.85
C PHE A 60 -8.14 4.86 16.81
N ALA A 61 -7.03 4.27 16.33
CA ALA A 61 -7.09 3.18 15.36
C ALA A 61 -7.89 1.99 15.91
N ARG A 62 -7.63 1.59 17.17
CA ARG A 62 -8.42 0.56 17.87
C ARG A 62 -9.89 0.93 18.01
N ALA A 63 -10.19 2.19 18.32
CA ALA A 63 -11.58 2.64 18.48
C ALA A 63 -12.39 2.56 17.18
N VAL A 64 -11.75 2.55 16.00
CA VAL A 64 -12.42 2.49 14.67
C VAL A 64 -12.41 1.08 14.08
N SER A 65 -11.52 0.20 14.54
CA SER A 65 -11.50 -1.21 14.12
C SER A 65 -12.66 -2.00 14.74
N ALA A 66 -13.23 -2.93 13.97
CA ALA A 66 -14.40 -3.73 14.36
C ALA A 66 -14.25 -4.38 15.74
N ASN A 67 -13.09 -5.00 16.01
CA ASN A 67 -12.79 -5.71 17.27
C ASN A 67 -11.75 -5.01 18.15
N GLY A 68 -11.34 -3.77 17.82
CA GLY A 68 -10.22 -3.11 18.51
C GLY A 68 -8.86 -3.75 18.29
N GLU A 69 -8.78 -4.71 17.37
CA GLU A 69 -7.56 -5.39 16.99
C GLU A 69 -6.83 -4.63 15.89
N LEU A 70 -5.54 -4.39 16.12
CA LEU A 70 -4.61 -3.97 15.10
C LEU A 70 -3.73 -5.16 14.72
N PHE A 71 -3.31 -5.19 13.48
CA PHE A 71 -2.40 -6.18 12.96
C PHE A 71 -1.01 -5.97 13.58
N ASP A 72 -0.38 -7.07 14.01
CA ASP A 72 0.89 -7.06 14.75
C ASP A 72 2.06 -7.58 13.90
N ASP A 73 1.80 -8.27 12.78
CA ASP A 73 2.82 -9.03 12.04
C ASP A 73 2.92 -8.65 10.55
N TYR A 74 3.22 -7.38 10.27
CA TYR A 74 3.55 -6.92 8.92
C TYR A 74 5.07 -6.89 8.73
N GLY A 75 5.63 -8.01 8.25
CA GLY A 75 7.06 -8.29 8.21
C GLY A 75 7.96 -7.31 7.43
N ASP A 76 7.38 -6.40 6.65
CA ASP A 76 8.11 -5.42 5.83
C ASP A 76 8.30 -4.03 6.49
N LEU A 77 7.75 -3.79 7.69
CA LEU A 77 7.85 -2.48 8.37
C LEU A 77 8.61 -2.54 9.71
N PRO A 78 9.52 -1.58 9.99
CA PRO A 78 10.20 -1.49 11.28
C PRO A 78 9.23 -1.05 12.38
N ARG A 79 9.29 -1.72 13.54
CA ARG A 79 8.53 -1.34 14.75
C ARG A 79 9.17 -0.11 15.39
N GLU A 80 8.36 0.84 15.85
CA GLU A 80 8.84 2.07 16.50
C GLU A 80 9.07 1.90 18.01
N GLU A 81 8.26 1.09 18.69
CA GLU A 81 8.41 0.78 20.13
C GLU A 81 8.05 -0.68 20.43
N LEU A 82 8.68 -1.27 21.46
CA LEU A 82 8.33 -2.60 21.98
C LEU A 82 6.89 -2.57 22.53
N GLY A 83 5.99 -3.30 21.87
CA GLY A 83 4.60 -3.50 22.30
C GLY A 83 3.55 -2.59 21.65
N ALA A 84 3.95 -1.57 20.89
CA ALA A 84 3.02 -0.74 20.11
C ALA A 84 2.71 -1.41 18.76
N LYS A 85 1.43 -1.51 18.39
CA LYS A 85 0.99 -2.01 17.06
C LYS A 85 1.04 -0.91 16.00
N VAL A 86 2.12 -0.15 16.03
CA VAL A 86 2.35 1.04 15.23
C VAL A 86 3.74 0.95 14.62
N TYR A 87 3.81 1.12 13.30
CA TYR A 87 5.02 0.96 12.52
C TYR A 87 5.57 2.30 12.05
N GLY A 88 6.88 2.37 11.91
CA GLY A 88 7.52 3.44 11.15
C GLY A 88 7.21 3.27 9.66
N SER A 89 7.13 4.37 8.92
CA SER A 89 7.08 4.33 7.45
C SER A 89 8.30 3.60 6.90
N THR A 90 8.15 2.92 5.76
CA THR A 90 9.24 2.23 5.03
C THR A 90 10.51 3.09 4.97
N PRO A 91 11.67 2.60 5.46
CA PRO A 91 12.94 3.30 5.31
C PRO A 91 13.29 3.41 3.83
N TYR A 92 13.13 4.60 3.26
CA TYR A 92 13.34 4.86 1.83
C TYR A 92 13.93 6.26 1.63
N PRO A 93 14.91 6.45 0.72
CA PRO A 93 15.60 7.72 0.52
C PRO A 93 14.62 8.89 0.36
N ALA A 94 14.84 10.00 1.07
CA ALA A 94 13.89 11.10 1.12
C ALA A 94 13.64 11.74 -0.27
N ASP A 95 14.64 11.72 -1.13
CA ASP A 95 14.64 12.26 -2.49
C ASP A 95 13.98 11.35 -3.54
N LYS A 96 13.58 10.12 -3.18
CA LYS A 96 12.92 9.17 -4.08
C LYS A 96 11.43 9.01 -3.75
N ALA A 97 10.60 8.77 -4.75
CA ALA A 97 9.18 8.51 -4.55
C ALA A 97 8.96 7.04 -4.15
N ILE A 98 7.98 6.78 -3.28
CA ILE A 98 7.37 5.45 -3.17
C ILE A 98 6.14 5.49 -4.07
N LEU A 99 6.11 4.67 -5.11
CA LEU A 99 5.05 4.68 -6.13
C LEU A 99 3.72 4.13 -5.59
N PHE A 100 2.65 4.29 -6.35
CA PHE A 100 1.31 3.95 -5.89
C PHE A 100 1.10 2.45 -5.72
N HIS A 101 0.46 2.09 -4.62
CA HIS A 101 0.13 0.71 -4.29
C HIS A 101 -1.06 0.64 -3.33
N ASN A 102 -1.73 -0.52 -3.31
CA ASN A 102 -2.58 -0.93 -2.21
C ASN A 102 -1.80 -1.90 -1.32
N GLU A 103 -1.73 -1.67 -0.03
CA GLU A 103 -0.90 -2.45 0.89
C GLU A 103 -1.26 -3.94 0.84
N GLY A 104 -0.26 -4.81 0.73
CA GLY A 104 -0.47 -6.26 0.71
C GLY A 104 -1.22 -6.81 -0.51
N SER A 105 -1.56 -6.02 -1.54
CA SER A 105 -2.33 -6.55 -2.69
C SER A 105 -1.58 -7.56 -3.56
N HIS A 106 -0.28 -7.74 -3.32
CA HIS A 106 0.55 -8.75 -3.99
C HIS A 106 0.63 -10.07 -3.22
N ILE A 107 0.11 -10.13 -1.98
CA ILE A 107 0.07 -11.35 -1.13
C ILE A 107 -1.38 -11.81 -0.92
N HIS A 108 -1.55 -13.01 -0.33
CA HIS A 108 -2.86 -13.68 -0.19
C HIS A 108 -3.73 -13.11 0.95
N ARG A 109 -3.18 -12.23 1.79
CA ARG A 109 -3.86 -11.58 2.92
C ARG A 109 -3.44 -10.13 3.02
N TRP A 110 -4.37 -9.22 3.23
CA TRP A 110 -4.09 -7.79 3.33
C TRP A 110 -4.99 -7.12 4.36
N PRO A 111 -4.57 -5.99 4.94
CA PRO A 111 -5.43 -5.20 5.80
C PRO A 111 -6.54 -4.52 5.00
N MET A 112 -7.77 -4.49 5.52
CA MET A 112 -8.86 -3.71 4.94
C MET A 112 -8.77 -2.22 5.32
N LYS A 113 -8.20 -1.91 6.50
CA LYS A 113 -8.02 -0.53 6.98
C LYS A 113 -6.55 -0.21 7.20
N ILE A 114 -6.13 0.96 6.72
CA ILE A 114 -4.81 1.54 7.00
C ILE A 114 -5.00 2.91 7.61
N PHE A 115 -4.16 3.21 8.60
CA PHE A 115 -4.14 4.47 9.29
C PHE A 115 -2.76 5.10 9.14
N PHE A 116 -2.71 6.38 8.77
CA PHE A 116 -1.46 7.16 8.83
C PHE A 116 -1.60 8.30 9.83
N TYR A 117 -0.57 8.50 10.65
CA TYR A 117 -0.49 9.60 11.62
C TYR A 117 0.77 10.42 11.41
N CYS A 118 0.59 11.72 11.14
CA CYS A 118 1.70 12.63 10.99
C CYS A 118 2.18 13.16 12.34
N ILE A 119 3.30 12.63 12.82
CA ILE A 119 4.03 13.22 13.96
C ILE A 119 4.71 14.51 13.50
N LYS A 120 5.42 14.44 12.37
CA LYS A 120 6.18 15.55 11.82
C LYS A 120 5.99 15.61 10.31
N ALA A 121 5.40 16.70 9.83
CA ALA A 121 5.30 16.99 8.40
C ALA A 121 6.70 17.34 7.85
N ALA A 122 6.94 17.00 6.59
CA ALA A 122 8.16 17.38 5.90
C ALA A 122 8.27 18.92 5.77
N GLU A 123 9.50 19.41 5.65
CA GLU A 123 9.78 20.84 5.47
C GLU A 123 9.35 21.31 4.06
N LYS A 124 9.54 20.46 3.05
CA LYS A 124 9.01 20.65 1.69
C LYS A 124 8.49 19.33 1.13
N GLN A 125 7.41 19.40 0.35
CA GLN A 125 6.77 18.25 -0.30
C GLN A 125 6.38 17.15 0.70
N GLY A 126 6.65 15.88 0.42
CA GLY A 126 6.41 14.75 1.33
C GLY A 126 4.94 14.41 1.58
N ALA A 127 4.08 14.78 0.62
CA ALA A 127 2.68 14.37 0.63
C ALA A 127 2.56 12.84 0.60
N THR A 128 1.39 12.36 1.01
CA THR A 128 0.95 10.98 0.75
C THR A 128 -0.16 11.06 -0.30
N PRO A 129 0.18 11.01 -1.59
CA PRO A 129 -0.82 11.02 -2.65
C PRO A 129 -1.76 9.83 -2.50
N LEU A 130 -3.05 10.06 -2.77
CA LEU A 130 -4.11 9.06 -2.69
C LEU A 130 -4.81 8.91 -4.04
N LEU A 131 -5.17 7.69 -4.39
CA LEU A 131 -5.92 7.35 -5.60
C LEU A 131 -7.15 6.53 -5.24
N ASP A 132 -8.27 6.81 -5.90
CA ASP A 132 -9.46 5.97 -5.79
C ASP A 132 -9.46 4.90 -6.87
N CYS A 133 -9.24 3.66 -6.46
CA CYS A 133 -9.16 2.48 -7.32
C CYS A 133 -10.44 2.25 -8.14
N ARG A 134 -11.59 2.81 -7.73
CA ARG A 134 -12.84 2.80 -8.52
C ARG A 134 -12.74 3.70 -9.75
N LYS A 135 -12.25 4.92 -9.57
CA LYS A 135 -12.04 5.87 -10.67
C LYS A 135 -10.96 5.37 -11.61
N ILE A 136 -9.90 4.78 -11.07
CA ILE A 136 -8.84 4.16 -11.86
C ILE A 136 -9.41 3.03 -12.73
N TYR A 137 -10.20 2.12 -12.14
CA TYR A 137 -10.87 1.05 -12.88
C TYR A 137 -11.72 1.59 -14.05
N GLN A 138 -12.41 2.72 -13.85
CA GLN A 138 -13.23 3.37 -14.88
C GLN A 138 -12.43 4.13 -15.95
N ALA A 139 -11.25 4.63 -15.61
CA ALA A 139 -10.45 5.51 -16.45
C ALA A 139 -9.45 4.75 -17.34
N ILE A 140 -8.97 3.58 -16.91
CA ILE A 140 -8.08 2.73 -17.70
C ILE A 140 -8.84 2.19 -18.92
N ASP A 141 -8.13 2.05 -20.05
CA ASP A 141 -8.66 1.42 -21.26
C ASP A 141 -9.35 0.07 -20.91
N PRO A 142 -10.64 -0.11 -21.27
CA PRO A 142 -11.36 -1.35 -21.04
C PRO A 142 -10.65 -2.60 -21.54
N ALA A 143 -9.83 -2.51 -22.60
CA ALA A 143 -9.04 -3.62 -23.11
C ALA A 143 -7.92 -4.04 -22.15
N ILE A 144 -7.26 -3.07 -21.50
CA ILE A 144 -6.26 -3.33 -20.45
C ILE A 144 -6.94 -3.98 -19.25
N ILE A 145 -8.08 -3.43 -18.81
CA ILE A 145 -8.87 -3.99 -17.70
C ILE A 145 -9.32 -5.43 -18.00
N ALA A 146 -9.86 -5.70 -19.19
CA ALA A 146 -10.31 -7.03 -19.58
C ALA A 146 -9.15 -8.04 -19.57
N ARG A 147 -8.02 -7.67 -20.18
CA ARG A 147 -6.82 -8.51 -20.21
C ARG A 147 -6.28 -8.79 -18.81
N MET A 148 -6.18 -7.79 -17.94
CA MET A 148 -5.70 -7.96 -16.57
C MET A 148 -6.70 -8.72 -15.67
N THR A 149 -8.00 -8.63 -15.96
CA THR A 149 -9.03 -9.42 -15.28
C THR A 149 -8.93 -10.90 -15.65
N GLU A 150 -8.78 -11.20 -16.95
CA GLU A 150 -8.63 -12.56 -17.46
C GLU A 150 -7.31 -13.17 -17.00
N LYS A 151 -6.19 -12.49 -17.29
CA LYS A 151 -4.85 -13.03 -17.06
C LYS A 151 -4.37 -12.91 -15.63
N LYS A 152 -4.93 -12.01 -14.81
CA LYS A 152 -4.41 -11.68 -13.47
C LYS A 152 -2.96 -11.16 -13.54
N LEU A 153 -2.30 -11.02 -12.39
CA LEU A 153 -0.90 -10.60 -12.26
C LEU A 153 -0.10 -11.69 -11.56
N MET A 154 1.10 -12.01 -12.06
CA MET A 154 2.07 -12.87 -11.38
C MET A 154 3.20 -12.02 -10.80
N TYR A 155 3.31 -11.99 -9.48
CA TYR A 155 4.43 -11.38 -8.80
C TYR A 155 5.54 -12.41 -8.61
N VAL A 156 6.74 -12.09 -9.10
CA VAL A 156 7.92 -12.94 -8.99
C VAL A 156 8.93 -12.26 -8.07
N ARG A 157 9.47 -13.02 -7.13
CA ARG A 157 10.56 -12.55 -6.26
C ARG A 157 11.67 -13.58 -6.22
N ASN A 158 12.86 -13.14 -6.61
CA ASN A 158 14.11 -13.88 -6.50
C ASN A 158 14.89 -13.33 -5.29
N PHE A 159 15.04 -14.14 -4.24
CA PHE A 159 15.77 -13.77 -3.03
C PHE A 159 17.28 -13.85 -3.29
N ILE A 160 17.83 -12.76 -3.87
CA ILE A 160 19.23 -12.64 -4.27
C ILE A 160 20.02 -11.96 -3.14
N SER A 161 21.07 -12.66 -2.68
CA SER A 161 21.96 -12.14 -1.64
C SER A 161 22.58 -10.80 -2.04
N GLY A 162 22.42 -9.78 -1.18
CA GLY A 162 23.01 -8.46 -1.36
C GLY A 162 22.19 -7.47 -2.19
N LEU A 163 21.08 -7.89 -2.82
CA LEU A 163 20.18 -7.00 -3.57
C LEU A 163 18.81 -6.81 -2.92
N ASP A 164 18.34 -7.79 -2.16
CA ASP A 164 17.09 -7.73 -1.40
C ASP A 164 17.32 -8.35 -0.01
N VAL A 165 16.34 -8.22 0.89
CA VAL A 165 16.35 -8.96 2.15
C VAL A 165 16.43 -10.47 1.87
N SER A 166 17.16 -11.20 2.70
CA SER A 166 17.29 -12.65 2.54
C SER A 166 15.94 -13.33 2.77
N TRP A 167 15.72 -14.51 2.16
CA TRP A 167 14.50 -15.28 2.42
C TRP A 167 14.38 -15.64 3.90
N GLN A 168 15.50 -15.85 4.60
CA GLN A 168 15.49 -16.14 6.02
C GLN A 168 14.96 -14.99 6.85
N HIS A 169 15.36 -13.77 6.50
CA HIS A 169 14.85 -12.57 7.17
C HIS A 169 13.37 -12.37 6.84
N PHE A 170 12.99 -12.52 5.57
CA PHE A 170 11.61 -12.36 5.12
C PHE A 170 10.65 -13.36 5.78
N PHE A 171 10.99 -14.65 5.79
CA PHE A 171 10.17 -15.70 6.41
C PHE A 171 10.46 -15.90 7.91
N GLN A 172 11.36 -15.11 8.49
CA GLN A 172 11.80 -15.19 9.90
C GLN A 172 12.20 -16.61 10.33
N THR A 173 12.86 -17.35 9.44
CA THR A 173 13.27 -18.73 9.69
C THR A 173 14.46 -19.15 8.83
N THR A 174 15.24 -20.12 9.29
CA THR A 174 16.29 -20.79 8.51
C THR A 174 15.86 -22.17 8.01
N ASP A 175 14.67 -22.62 8.37
CA ASP A 175 14.13 -23.94 7.99
C ASP A 175 13.38 -23.84 6.66
N LYS A 176 13.94 -24.45 5.61
CA LYS A 176 13.31 -24.50 4.28
C LYS A 176 11.93 -25.12 4.33
N LYS A 177 11.72 -26.17 5.12
CA LYS A 177 10.43 -26.87 5.19
C LYS A 177 9.32 -25.94 5.67
N ARG A 178 9.60 -25.06 6.64
CA ARG A 178 8.64 -24.05 7.11
C ARG A 178 8.26 -23.06 6.00
N VAL A 179 9.23 -22.64 5.19
CA VAL A 179 8.97 -21.76 4.04
C VAL A 179 8.10 -22.46 3.01
N GLU A 180 8.40 -23.72 2.69
CA GLU A 180 7.60 -24.50 1.76
C GLU A 180 6.16 -24.73 2.26
N ASP A 181 5.99 -25.03 3.55
CA ASP A 181 4.68 -25.21 4.16
C ASP A 181 3.87 -23.91 4.10
N TYR A 182 4.49 -22.76 4.42
CA TYR A 182 3.87 -21.44 4.24
C TYR A 182 3.48 -21.18 2.78
N CYS A 183 4.38 -21.46 1.83
CA CYS A 183 4.10 -21.24 0.41
C CYS A 183 2.92 -22.10 -0.07
N ARG A 184 2.83 -23.37 0.35
CA ARG A 184 1.70 -24.25 0.02
C ARG A 184 0.38 -23.72 0.60
N GLU A 185 0.38 -23.28 1.85
CA GLU A 185 -0.81 -22.70 2.51
C GLU A 185 -1.26 -21.40 1.81
N ALA A 186 -0.31 -20.56 1.42
CA ALA A 186 -0.54 -19.27 0.78
C ALA A 186 -0.80 -19.32 -0.73
N GLY A 187 -0.77 -20.51 -1.35
CA GLY A 187 -0.88 -20.67 -2.80
C GLY A 187 0.23 -19.92 -3.56
N ILE A 188 1.48 -20.11 -3.11
CA ILE A 188 2.69 -19.52 -3.67
C ILE A 188 3.52 -20.66 -4.28
N ASP A 189 3.84 -20.54 -5.57
CA ASP A 189 4.80 -21.43 -6.20
C ASP A 189 6.21 -21.05 -5.75
N PHE A 190 7.05 -22.05 -5.48
CA PHE A 190 8.42 -21.82 -5.03
C PHE A 190 9.40 -22.76 -5.71
N ALA A 191 10.63 -22.29 -5.86
CA ALA A 191 11.75 -23.09 -6.35
C ALA A 191 13.03 -22.72 -5.61
N TRP A 192 13.75 -23.73 -5.12
CA TRP A 192 15.11 -23.57 -4.59
C TRP A 192 16.10 -23.65 -5.75
N LYS A 193 16.87 -22.58 -5.95
CA LYS A 193 17.98 -22.50 -6.92
C LYS A 193 19.31 -22.86 -6.24
N GLU A 194 20.38 -22.98 -7.03
CA GLU A 194 21.74 -23.15 -6.52
C GLU A 194 22.12 -22.01 -5.55
N GLY A 195 23.09 -22.27 -4.67
CA GLY A 195 23.57 -21.26 -3.73
C GLY A 195 22.56 -20.85 -2.65
N ASN A 196 21.58 -21.71 -2.34
CA ASN A 196 20.56 -21.46 -1.31
C ASN A 196 19.64 -20.26 -1.62
N GLN A 197 19.41 -19.99 -2.90
CA GLN A 197 18.50 -18.96 -3.37
C GLN A 197 17.07 -19.50 -3.51
N LEU A 198 16.10 -18.65 -3.22
CA LEU A 198 14.67 -18.95 -3.33
C LEU A 198 14.06 -18.09 -4.41
N THR A 199 13.25 -18.68 -5.27
CA THR A 199 12.32 -17.96 -6.13
C THR A 199 10.90 -18.26 -5.68
N THR A 200 10.07 -17.22 -5.58
CA THR A 200 8.63 -17.36 -5.34
C THR A 200 7.85 -16.72 -6.49
N ARG A 201 6.72 -17.33 -6.84
CA ARG A 201 5.77 -16.80 -7.82
C ARG A 201 4.37 -16.89 -7.25
N GLN A 202 3.59 -15.83 -7.37
CA GLN A 202 2.23 -15.82 -6.89
C GLN A 202 1.31 -15.04 -7.80
N VAL A 203 0.21 -15.67 -8.21
CA VAL A 203 -0.80 -15.06 -9.07
C VAL A 203 -1.88 -14.41 -8.21
N ARG A 204 -2.11 -13.11 -8.41
CA ARG A 204 -3.11 -12.30 -7.69
C ARG A 204 -3.95 -11.48 -8.67
N GLN A 205 -5.16 -11.15 -8.27
CA GLN A 205 -6.05 -10.34 -9.09
C GLN A 205 -5.45 -8.96 -9.33
N ALA A 206 -5.61 -8.42 -10.55
CA ALA A 206 -5.38 -7.00 -10.82
C ALA A 206 -6.61 -6.15 -10.49
N VAL A 207 -7.78 -6.77 -10.64
CA VAL A 207 -9.11 -6.18 -10.51
C VAL A 207 -9.91 -7.04 -9.55
N VAL A 208 -10.52 -6.42 -8.56
CA VAL A 208 -11.25 -7.10 -7.50
C VAL A 208 -12.60 -6.43 -7.25
N ARG A 209 -13.59 -7.21 -6.81
CA ARG A 209 -14.85 -6.68 -6.28
C ARG A 209 -14.69 -6.45 -4.78
N HIS A 210 -14.99 -5.25 -4.32
CA HIS A 210 -14.95 -4.96 -2.89
C HIS A 210 -15.99 -5.80 -2.13
N PRO A 211 -15.64 -6.52 -1.06
CA PRO A 211 -16.55 -7.47 -0.39
C PRO A 211 -17.76 -6.78 0.26
N HIS A 212 -17.58 -5.56 0.79
CA HIS A 212 -18.68 -4.82 1.44
C HIS A 212 -19.49 -3.91 0.49
N THR A 213 -18.85 -3.16 -0.42
CA THR A 213 -19.57 -2.22 -1.31
C THR A 213 -19.99 -2.84 -2.64
N GLY A 214 -19.36 -3.95 -3.06
CA GLY A 214 -19.58 -4.58 -4.35
C GLY A 214 -19.02 -3.79 -5.54
N GLU A 215 -18.26 -2.72 -5.30
CA GLU A 215 -17.64 -1.91 -6.36
C GLU A 215 -16.45 -2.63 -6.97
N MET A 216 -16.22 -2.44 -8.27
CA MET A 216 -15.03 -2.96 -8.97
C MET A 216 -13.84 -2.02 -8.75
N LEU A 217 -12.69 -2.59 -8.45
CA LEU A 217 -11.48 -1.88 -8.03
C LEU A 217 -10.27 -2.34 -8.83
N PHE A 218 -9.45 -1.39 -9.27
CA PHE A 218 -8.10 -1.69 -9.75
C PHE A 218 -7.15 -1.77 -8.55
N PHE A 219 -6.92 -2.98 -8.04
CA PHE A 219 -6.25 -3.27 -6.76
C PHE A 219 -4.99 -4.11 -7.02
N ASN A 220 -3.83 -3.46 -7.00
CA ASN A 220 -2.55 -4.10 -7.30
C ASN A 220 -1.36 -3.25 -6.82
N GLN A 221 -0.14 -3.78 -7.00
CA GLN A 221 1.10 -3.05 -6.77
C GLN A 221 2.03 -3.10 -8.00
N ILE A 222 1.48 -2.93 -9.22
CA ILE A 222 2.26 -2.99 -10.46
C ILE A 222 3.44 -2.02 -10.41
N GLN A 223 3.21 -0.77 -9.98
CA GLN A 223 4.26 0.26 -9.97
C GLN A 223 5.42 -0.04 -9.00
N LEU A 224 5.20 -0.84 -7.95
CA LEU A 224 6.28 -1.23 -7.03
C LEU A 224 7.10 -2.43 -7.51
N HIS A 225 6.63 -3.15 -8.52
CA HIS A 225 7.25 -4.41 -8.95
C HIS A 225 7.73 -4.38 -10.39
N HIS A 226 7.00 -3.72 -11.29
CA HIS A 226 7.33 -3.75 -12.70
C HIS A 226 8.66 -3.05 -12.96
N ILE A 227 9.55 -3.73 -13.69
CA ILE A 227 10.90 -3.24 -13.96
C ILE A 227 10.91 -1.85 -14.62
N SER A 228 9.92 -1.52 -15.46
CA SER A 228 9.85 -0.21 -16.11
C SER A 228 9.62 0.96 -15.15
N CYS A 229 9.17 0.69 -13.91
CA CYS A 229 8.97 1.69 -12.87
C CYS A 229 10.23 1.99 -12.05
N LEU A 230 11.32 1.24 -12.25
CA LEU A 230 12.62 1.54 -11.66
C LEU A 230 13.24 2.79 -12.31
N ASP A 231 14.09 3.46 -11.54
CA ASP A 231 14.98 4.49 -12.06
C ASP A 231 15.77 3.94 -13.26
N PRO A 232 15.87 4.68 -14.39
CA PRO A 232 16.47 4.14 -15.62
C PRO A 232 17.88 3.58 -15.42
N ASP A 233 18.73 4.24 -14.64
CA ASP A 233 20.10 3.79 -14.41
C ASP A 233 20.12 2.48 -13.60
N VAL A 234 19.22 2.36 -12.61
CA VAL A 234 19.05 1.13 -11.81
C VAL A 234 18.50 0.00 -12.67
N ARG A 235 17.50 0.29 -13.51
CA ARG A 235 16.90 -0.67 -14.44
C ARG A 235 17.95 -1.24 -15.40
N ASP A 236 18.70 -0.36 -16.05
CA ASP A 236 19.69 -0.73 -17.04
C ASP A 236 20.85 -1.52 -16.41
N SER A 237 21.26 -1.13 -15.19
CA SER A 237 22.25 -1.89 -14.42
C SER A 237 21.75 -3.28 -14.03
N LEU A 238 20.47 -3.45 -13.69
CA LEU A 238 19.93 -4.78 -13.36
C LEU A 238 19.83 -5.66 -14.62
N LEU A 239 19.39 -5.09 -15.75
CA LEU A 239 19.26 -5.82 -17.01
C LEU A 239 20.61 -6.20 -17.63
N SER A 240 21.69 -5.50 -17.31
CA SER A 240 23.03 -5.92 -17.75
C SER A 240 23.58 -7.12 -16.95
N MET A 241 23.06 -7.33 -15.73
CA MET A 241 23.52 -8.37 -14.81
C MET A 241 22.60 -9.59 -14.80
N PHE A 242 21.31 -9.41 -15.04
CA PHE A 242 20.28 -10.45 -14.91
C PHE A 242 19.41 -10.54 -16.16
N ARG A 243 18.97 -11.76 -16.47
CA ARG A 243 17.79 -11.95 -17.33
C ARG A 243 16.56 -11.40 -16.62
N GLU A 244 15.56 -10.96 -17.38
CA GLU A 244 14.35 -10.36 -16.80
C GLU A 244 13.66 -11.30 -15.78
N GLU A 245 13.59 -12.61 -16.05
CA GLU A 245 13.00 -13.61 -15.14
C GLU A 245 13.81 -13.85 -13.84
N ASP A 246 15.07 -13.44 -13.83
CA ASP A 246 16.00 -13.57 -12.71
C ASP A 246 16.17 -12.27 -11.92
N LEU A 247 15.46 -11.20 -12.29
CA LEU A 247 15.46 -9.95 -11.53
C LEU A 247 15.00 -10.17 -10.08
N PRO A 248 15.50 -9.39 -9.10
CA PRO A 248 15.11 -9.54 -7.69
C PRO A 248 13.59 -9.52 -7.48
N ARG A 249 12.89 -8.63 -8.19
CA ARG A 249 11.43 -8.51 -8.20
C ARG A 249 10.96 -8.12 -9.59
N ASN A 250 9.88 -8.71 -10.06
CA ASN A 250 9.14 -8.24 -11.24
C ASN A 250 7.67 -8.67 -11.18
N VAL A 251 6.83 -8.08 -12.03
CA VAL A 251 5.42 -8.48 -12.21
C VAL A 251 5.11 -8.74 -13.67
N TYR A 252 4.37 -9.81 -13.92
CA TYR A 252 3.95 -10.29 -15.24
C TYR A 252 2.43 -10.43 -15.27
N TYR A 253 1.85 -10.71 -16.43
CA TYR A 253 0.53 -11.32 -16.46
C TYR A 253 0.56 -12.69 -15.78
N GLY A 254 -0.58 -13.16 -15.27
CA GLY A 254 -0.65 -14.43 -14.51
C GLY A 254 -0.28 -15.68 -15.30
N ASP A 255 -0.24 -15.60 -16.63
CA ASP A 255 0.26 -16.65 -17.54
C ASP A 255 1.78 -16.61 -17.75
N GLY A 256 2.49 -15.67 -17.12
CA GLY A 256 3.93 -15.47 -17.25
C GLY A 256 4.37 -14.58 -18.40
N THR A 257 3.44 -14.08 -19.24
CA THR A 257 3.78 -13.12 -20.29
C THR A 257 4.10 -11.75 -19.71
N ARG A 258 5.06 -11.06 -20.32
CA ARG A 258 5.48 -9.71 -19.92
C ARG A 258 4.33 -8.71 -20.07
N ILE A 259 4.17 -7.83 -19.07
CA ILE A 259 3.29 -6.66 -19.19
C ILE A 259 4.05 -5.62 -20.02
N GLU A 260 3.41 -5.10 -21.05
CA GLU A 260 4.04 -4.15 -21.96
C GLU A 260 4.38 -2.83 -21.23
N ASP A 261 5.54 -2.22 -21.55
CA ASP A 261 5.99 -1.01 -20.86
C ASP A 261 5.02 0.15 -21.11
N GLU A 262 4.42 0.19 -22.29
CA GLU A 262 3.41 1.17 -22.69
C GLU A 262 2.12 1.03 -21.88
N VAL A 263 1.75 -0.20 -21.49
CA VAL A 263 0.60 -0.45 -20.62
C VAL A 263 0.88 0.10 -19.22
N VAL A 264 2.08 -0.16 -18.69
CA VAL A 264 2.49 0.36 -17.36
C VAL A 264 2.64 1.88 -17.37
N ALA A 265 3.14 2.46 -18.46
CA ALA A 265 3.22 3.90 -18.65
C ALA A 265 1.83 4.55 -18.69
N ALA A 266 0.89 3.98 -19.45
CA ALA A 266 -0.49 4.48 -19.52
C ALA A 266 -1.20 4.42 -18.15
N ILE A 267 -1.02 3.34 -17.40
CA ILE A 267 -1.52 3.22 -16.02
C ILE A 267 -0.91 4.32 -15.14
N SER A 268 0.40 4.51 -15.23
CA SER A 268 1.13 5.49 -14.42
C SER A 268 0.70 6.93 -14.72
N GLU A 269 0.43 7.25 -15.98
CA GLU A 269 -0.08 8.55 -16.37
C GLU A 269 -1.48 8.80 -15.79
N ILE A 270 -2.39 7.84 -15.88
CA ILE A 270 -3.73 7.94 -15.30
C ILE A 270 -3.66 8.10 -13.78
N TYR A 271 -2.75 7.39 -13.13
CA TYR A 271 -2.51 7.52 -11.69
C TYR A 271 -2.13 8.95 -11.34
N GLU A 272 -1.12 9.52 -11.99
CA GLU A 272 -0.70 10.89 -11.72
C GLU A 272 -1.79 11.94 -12.00
N GLN A 273 -2.57 11.76 -13.06
CA GLN A 273 -3.70 12.66 -13.39
C GLN A 273 -4.83 12.62 -12.34
N GLN A 274 -5.05 11.46 -11.71
CA GLN A 274 -6.14 11.24 -10.75
C GLN A 274 -5.70 11.41 -9.29
N ALA A 275 -4.39 11.59 -9.04
CA ALA A 275 -3.81 11.66 -7.70
C ALA A 275 -4.31 12.87 -6.91
N VAL A 276 -4.77 12.58 -5.70
CA VAL A 276 -5.12 13.59 -4.71
C VAL A 276 -3.96 13.77 -3.76
N ARG A 277 -3.34 14.95 -3.80
CA ARG A 277 -2.25 15.32 -2.91
C ARG A 277 -2.75 16.30 -1.87
N PHE A 278 -2.44 16.04 -0.60
CA PHE A 278 -2.67 16.99 0.49
C PHE A 278 -1.39 17.17 1.27
N GLN A 279 -1.20 18.38 1.80
CA GLN A 279 -0.06 18.64 2.67
C GLN A 279 -0.40 18.17 4.08
N TRP A 280 0.47 17.34 4.63
CA TRP A 280 0.41 16.90 6.02
C TRP A 280 0.57 18.08 6.98
N GLN A 281 -0.18 18.04 8.09
CA GLN A 281 0.03 18.84 9.28
C GLN A 281 0.34 17.91 10.46
N ALA A 282 1.23 18.34 11.35
CA ALA A 282 1.49 17.60 12.58
C ALA A 282 0.17 17.42 13.36
N GLY A 283 -0.12 16.20 13.80
CA GLY A 283 -1.38 15.84 14.45
C GLY A 283 -2.46 15.29 13.52
N ASP A 284 -2.29 15.41 12.19
CA ASP A 284 -3.23 14.82 11.25
C ASP A 284 -3.23 13.29 11.35
N VAL A 285 -4.42 12.72 11.29
CA VAL A 285 -4.63 11.28 11.13
C VAL A 285 -5.50 11.05 9.91
N ILE A 286 -5.16 10.07 9.08
CA ILE A 286 -6.01 9.61 7.99
C ILE A 286 -6.33 8.13 8.20
N ILE A 287 -7.55 7.74 7.86
CA ILE A 287 -7.96 6.34 7.68
C ILE A 287 -8.29 6.12 6.21
N LEU A 288 -7.80 5.01 5.67
CA LEU A 288 -8.05 4.53 4.32
C LEU A 288 -8.76 3.18 4.37
N ASP A 289 -9.71 2.99 3.47
CA ASP A 289 -10.09 1.68 2.96
C ASP A 289 -9.00 1.25 1.97
N ASN A 290 -8.20 0.24 2.34
CA ASN A 290 -7.02 -0.15 1.59
C ASN A 290 -7.36 -0.71 0.21
N MET A 291 -8.51 -1.36 0.04
CA MET A 291 -8.91 -1.87 -1.28
C MET A 291 -9.32 -0.72 -2.20
N THR A 292 -10.04 0.26 -1.65
CA THR A 292 -10.56 1.39 -2.41
C THR A 292 -9.52 2.47 -2.69
N VAL A 293 -8.51 2.61 -1.82
CA VAL A 293 -7.53 3.70 -1.91
C VAL A 293 -6.10 3.18 -2.00
N ALA A 294 -5.51 3.35 -3.20
CA ALA A 294 -4.06 3.23 -3.36
C ALA A 294 -3.37 4.50 -2.87
N HIS A 295 -2.14 4.36 -2.39
CA HIS A 295 -1.37 5.47 -1.84
C HIS A 295 0.09 5.41 -2.26
N ALA A 296 0.76 6.55 -2.15
CA ALA A 296 2.16 6.74 -2.50
C ALA A 296 2.87 7.62 -1.45
N ARG A 297 4.16 7.89 -1.67
CA ARG A 297 4.91 8.91 -0.94
C ARG A 297 5.69 9.75 -1.94
N ASP A 298 5.35 11.03 -2.04
CA ASP A 298 6.16 11.96 -2.83
C ASP A 298 7.55 12.16 -2.17
N PRO A 299 8.59 12.50 -2.95
CA PRO A 299 9.87 12.95 -2.42
C PRO A 299 9.72 14.12 -1.44
N PHE A 300 10.71 14.32 -0.57
CA PHE A 300 10.70 15.41 0.39
C PHE A 300 12.10 15.88 0.79
N GLU A 301 12.15 17.10 1.33
CA GLU A 301 13.34 17.67 1.97
C GLU A 301 13.16 17.74 3.49
N GLY A 302 14.28 17.64 4.20
CA GLY A 302 14.34 17.74 5.65
C GLY A 302 13.87 16.47 6.35
N THR A 303 13.19 16.63 7.48
CA THR A 303 12.73 15.50 8.31
C THR A 303 11.23 15.29 8.22
N ARG A 304 10.80 14.03 8.16
CA ARG A 304 9.39 13.62 8.08
C ARG A 304 9.18 12.40 8.97
N LYS A 305 8.12 12.39 9.79
CA LYS A 305 7.75 11.23 10.60
C LYS A 305 6.24 10.98 10.50
N VAL A 306 5.89 9.86 9.86
CA VAL A 306 4.52 9.36 9.74
C VAL A 306 4.50 7.93 10.27
N LEU A 307 3.55 7.66 11.16
CA LEU A 307 3.30 6.34 11.73
C LEU A 307 2.17 5.63 10.99
N VAL A 308 2.24 4.30 10.96
CA VAL A 308 1.25 3.44 10.29
C VAL A 308 0.63 2.49 11.29
N ALA A 309 -0.68 2.27 11.19
CA ALA A 309 -1.37 1.15 11.82
C ALA A 309 -2.27 0.46 10.79
N MET A 310 -2.49 -0.84 10.96
CA MET A 310 -3.28 -1.66 10.04
C MET A 310 -4.29 -2.50 10.82
N ALA A 311 -5.45 -2.77 10.23
CA ALA A 311 -6.50 -3.54 10.87
C ALA A 311 -7.34 -4.33 9.87
N GLU A 312 -8.14 -5.26 10.41
CA GLU A 312 -9.16 -6.00 9.66
C GLU A 312 -8.55 -6.75 8.48
N VAL A 313 -7.63 -7.67 8.79
CA VAL A 313 -6.98 -8.50 7.76
C VAL A 313 -8.00 -9.47 7.18
N ILE A 314 -8.11 -9.45 5.86
CA ILE A 314 -8.92 -10.38 5.07
C ILE A 314 -8.00 -11.28 4.26
N SER A 315 -8.47 -12.45 3.85
CA SER A 315 -7.78 -13.31 2.89
C SER A 315 -8.46 -13.28 1.52
N GLN A 316 -7.70 -13.64 0.49
CA GLN A 316 -8.23 -13.81 -0.86
C GLN A 316 -9.36 -14.85 -0.93
N LEU A 317 -9.44 -15.78 0.02
CA LEU A 317 -10.50 -16.79 0.10
C LEU A 317 -11.84 -16.22 0.59
N ASP A 318 -11.82 -15.03 1.19
CA ASP A 318 -13.00 -14.33 1.71
C ASP A 318 -13.62 -13.35 0.69
N LEU A 319 -13.06 -13.26 -0.51
CA LEU A 319 -13.50 -12.37 -1.60
C LEU A 319 -14.63 -12.94 -2.47
#